data_AF-A0A1I3E411-F1
#
_entry.id   AF-A0A1I3E411-F1
#
_cell.length_a   1.000
_cell.length_b   1.000
_cell.length_c   1.000
_cell.angle_alpha   90.00
_cell.angle_beta   90.00
_cell.angle_gamma   90.00
#
_symmetry.space_group_name_H-M   'P 1'
#
loop_
_entity.id
_entity.type
_entity.pdbx_description
1 polymer ?
#
loop_
_entity_poly.entity_id
_entity_poly.type
_entity_poly.pdbx_seq_one_letter_code
_entity_poly.pdbx_strand_id
1 'polypeptide(L)' 'MKTFTTEILALDPASGVMKKWAGPYIQAESFEAAEHHCQENGMGYCEVTGQLVAEIDEETGIRIDFDNLN' A
#
# COMPACT_ATOMS: atom_id res chain seq x y z
N MET A 1 -11.62 -1.36 10.16
CA MET A 1 -11.01 -0.92 8.88
C MET A 1 -9.74 -1.72 8.69
N LYS A 2 -9.43 -2.10 7.44
CA LYS A 2 -8.22 -2.82 7.07
C LYS A 2 -7.25 -1.87 6.39
N THR A 3 -5.96 -2.17 6.48
CA THR A 3 -4.91 -1.43 5.76
C THR A 3 -4.57 -2.17 4.48
N PHE A 4 -4.55 -1.46 3.36
CA PHE A 4 -4.21 -1.99 2.04
C PHE A 4 -2.94 -1.33 1.52
N THR A 5 -2.09 -2.12 0.88
CA THR A 5 -0.88 -1.65 0.21
C THR A 5 -1.20 -1.23 -1.21
N THR A 6 -0.50 -0.21 -1.70
CA THR A 6 -0.58 0.19 -3.10
C THR A 6 0.79 0.25 -3.73
N GLU A 7 0.84 0.20 -5.06
CA GLU A 7 2.05 0.45 -5.83
C GLU A 7 1.79 1.39 -7.00
N ILE A 8 2.86 2.04 -7.48
CA ILE A 8 2.84 2.88 -8.67
C ILE A 8 3.95 2.43 -9.63
N LEU A 9 3.63 2.40 -10.92
CA LEU A 9 4.61 2.23 -11.97
C LEU A 9 5.12 3.61 -12.43
N ALA A 10 6.39 3.93 -12.16
CA ALA A 10 6.98 5.22 -12.50
C ALA A 10 8.45 5.10 -12.92
N LEU A 11 8.90 6.06 -13.73
CA LEU A 11 10.31 6.16 -14.12
C LEU A 11 11.18 6.51 -12.92
N ASP A 12 12.25 5.75 -12.73
CA ASP A 12 13.31 6.10 -11.79
C ASP A 12 14.07 7.34 -12.31
N PRO A 13 14.09 8.47 -11.57
CA PRO A 13 14.75 9.68 -12.04
C PRO A 13 16.27 9.52 -12.20
N ALA A 14 16.90 8.57 -11.50
CA ALA A 14 18.33 8.34 -11.59
C ALA A 14 18.73 7.53 -12.82
N SER A 15 17.93 6.50 -13.18
CA SER A 15 18.26 5.55 -14.25
C SER A 15 17.42 5.71 -15.52
N GLY A 16 16.29 6.41 -15.46
CA GLY A 16 15.33 6.53 -16.56
C GLY A 16 14.57 5.22 -16.84
N VAL A 17 14.67 4.22 -15.96
CA VAL A 17 14.03 2.91 -16.13
C VAL A 17 12.71 2.87 -15.38
N MET A 18 11.70 2.25 -16.00
CA MET A 18 10.41 2.04 -15.36
C MET A 18 10.54 1.06 -14.19
N LYS A 19 10.11 1.47 -12.99
CA LYS A 19 10.13 0.65 -11.78
C LYS A 19 8.78 0.71 -11.07
N LYS A 20 8.50 -0.33 -10.28
CA LYS A 20 7.41 -0.33 -9.31
C LYS A 20 7.89 0.30 -8.01
N TRP A 21 7.09 1.19 -7.44
CA TRP A 21 7.36 1.89 -6.20
C TRP A 21 6.22 1.65 -5.22
N ALA A 22 6.55 1.54 -3.93
CA ALA A 22 5.55 1.49 -2.88
C ALA A 22 4.75 2.80 -2.87
N GLY A 23 3.43 2.68 -2.93
CA GLY A 23 2.49 3.79 -2.80
C GLY A 23 2.02 3.97 -1.35
N PRO A 24 1.09 4.90 -1.12
CA PRO A 24 0.49 5.11 0.20
C PRO A 24 -0.33 3.89 0.66
N TYR A 25 -0.45 3.72 1.96
CA TYR A 25 -1.41 2.77 2.52
C TYR A 25 -2.82 3.35 2.53
N ILE A 26 -3.79 2.53 2.18
CA ILE A 26 -5.21 2.92 2.13
C ILE A 26 -5.95 2.19 3.23
N GLN A 27 -6.73 2.91 4.03
CA GLN A 27 -7.62 2.30 4.99
C GLN A 27 -9.02 2.17 4.39
N ALA A 28 -9.52 0.94 4.27
CA ALA A 28 -10.83 0.66 3.70
C ALA A 28 -11.47 -0.59 4.34
N GLU A 29 -12.75 -0.84 4.05
CA GLU A 29 -13.46 -2.03 4.54
C GLU A 29 -13.16 -3.27 3.69
N SER A 30 -12.89 -3.08 2.41
CA SER A 30 -12.64 -4.14 1.42
C SER A 30 -11.62 -3.69 0.38
N PHE A 31 -11.13 -4.65 -0.41
CA PHE A 31 -10.21 -4.38 -1.51
C PHE A 31 -10.85 -3.49 -2.58
N GLU A 32 -12.10 -3.77 -2.94
CA GLU A 32 -12.89 -2.97 -3.88
C GLU A 32 -13.07 -1.52 -3.37
N ALA A 33 -13.34 -1.35 -2.08
CA ALA A 33 -13.44 -0.02 -1.48
C ALA A 33 -12.09 0.73 -1.50
N ALA A 34 -10.97 0.00 -1.33
CA ALA A 34 -9.63 0.59 -1.46
C ALA A 34 -9.33 1.03 -2.90
N GLU A 35 -9.69 0.21 -3.90
CA GLU A 35 -9.55 0.57 -5.31
C GLU A 35 -10.39 1.80 -5.67
N HIS A 36 -11.66 1.82 -5.25
CA HIS A 36 -12.55 2.95 -5.47
C HIS A 36 -12.00 4.23 -4.83
N HIS A 37 -11.49 4.11 -3.60
CA HIS A 37 -10.84 5.22 -2.92
C HIS A 37 -9.66 5.77 -3.73
N CYS A 38 -8.81 4.90 -4.30
CA CYS A 38 -7.72 5.35 -5.16
C CYS A 38 -8.24 6.15 -6.36
N GLN A 39 -9.27 5.64 -7.05
CA GLN A 39 -9.81 6.27 -8.25
C GLN A 39 -10.44 7.64 -7.96
N GLU A 40 -11.11 7.82 -6.83
CA GLU A 40 -11.84 9.05 -6.52
C GLU A 40 -11.02 10.12 -5.80
N ASN A 41 -9.93 9.74 -5.13
CA ASN A 41 -9.18 10.63 -4.25
C ASN A 41 -7.82 11.05 -4.83
N GLY A 42 -7.72 11.15 -6.15
CA GLY A 42 -6.51 11.62 -6.84
C GLY A 42 -5.36 10.62 -6.88
N MET A 43 -5.63 9.35 -6.57
CA MET A 43 -4.66 8.25 -6.59
C MET A 43 -5.00 7.23 -7.69
N GLY A 44 -5.68 7.64 -8.76
CA GLY A 44 -6.10 6.74 -9.84
C GLY A 44 -4.94 6.08 -10.60
N TYR A 45 -3.71 6.57 -10.37
CA TYR A 45 -2.46 5.99 -10.87
C TYR A 45 -1.88 4.87 -9.98
N CYS A 46 -2.44 4.66 -8.78
CA CYS A 46 -2.04 3.60 -7.85
C CYS A 46 -2.84 2.34 -8.10
N GLU A 47 -2.16 1.20 -8.02
CA GLU A 47 -2.75 -0.14 -8.01
C GLU A 47 -2.79 -0.65 -6.56
N VAL A 48 -3.92 -1.18 -6.11
CA VAL A 48 -4.00 -1.85 -4.79
C VAL A 48 -3.41 -3.25 -4.95
N THR A 49 -2.44 -3.61 -4.12
CA THR A 49 -1.68 -4.87 -4.26
C THR A 49 -2.02 -5.94 -3.24
N GLY A 50 -2.54 -5.55 -2.08
CA GLY A 50 -2.81 -6.49 -1.00
C GLY A 50 -3.28 -5.82 0.29
N GLN A 51 -3.59 -6.66 1.28
CA GLN A 51 -3.87 -6.24 2.64
C GLN A 51 -2.58 -6.31 3.46
N LEU A 52 -2.25 -5.25 4.19
CA LEU A 52 -1.17 -5.24 5.17
C LEU A 52 -1.70 -5.87 6.47
N VAL A 53 -1.32 -7.12 6.73
CA VAL A 53 -1.74 -7.87 7.93
C VAL A 53 -0.81 -7.61 9.11
N ALA A 54 0.50 -7.61 8.86
CA ALA A 54 1.50 -7.34 9.88
C ALA A 54 2.79 -6.79 9.25
N GLU A 55 3.51 -5.99 10.02
CA GLU A 55 4.87 -5.56 9.72
C GLU A 55 5.81 -6.11 10.79
N ILE A 56 6.98 -6.61 10.36
CA ILE A 56 7.99 -7.15 11.26
C ILE A 56 9.28 -6.39 10.99
N ASP A 57 9.79 -5.73 12.01
CA ASP A 57 11.14 -5.17 11.99
C ASP A 57 12.14 -6.33 12.09
N GLU A 58 12.94 -6.52 11.06
CA GLU A 58 13.92 -7.61 11.00
C GLU A 58 15.10 -7.44 11.97
N GLU A 59 15.40 -6.22 12.40
CA GLU A 59 16.50 -5.94 13.33
C GLU A 59 16.06 -6.11 14.78
N THR A 60 14.90 -5.55 15.14
CA THR A 60 14.40 -5.57 16.53
C THR A 60 13.48 -6.75 16.82
N GLY A 61 12.95 -7.40 15.78
CA GLY A 61 11.93 -8.45 15.90
C GLY A 61 10.56 -7.92 16.32
N ILE A 62 10.36 -6.60 16.40
CA ILE A 62 9.08 -5.99 16.75
C ILE A 62 8.08 -6.30 15.65
N ARG A 63 6.94 -6.87 16.04
CA ARG A 63 5.81 -7.15 15.15
C ARG A 63 4.66 -6.20 15.44
N ILE A 64 4.21 -5.48 14.42
CA ILE A 64 2.99 -4.68 14.46
C ILE A 64 1.92 -5.47 13.71
N ASP A 65 0.85 -5.86 14.40
CA ASP A 65 -0.25 -6.63 13.82
C ASP A 65 -1.43 -5.69 13.50
N PHE A 66 -1.58 -5.36 12.22
CA PHE A 66 -2.58 -4.40 11.75
C PHE A 66 -4.00 -4.95 11.72
N ASP A 67 -4.15 -6.27 11.72
CA ASP A 67 -5.48 -6.92 11.80
C ASP A 67 -5.99 -6.99 13.25
N ASN A 68 -5.10 -6.92 14.25
CA ASN A 68 -5.43 -6.99 15.68
C ASN A 68 -5.15 -5.67 16.45
N LEU A 69 -4.90 -4.57 15.74
CA LEU A 69 -4.80 -3.23 16.30
C LEU A 69 -6.20 -2.76 16.71
N ASN A 70 -6.59 -3.08 17.96
CA ASN A 70 -7.81 -2.57 18.62
C ASN A 70 -7.71 -1.08 18.91
#